data_AF-A0A952WCX6-F1
#
_entry.id   AF-A0A952WCX6-F1
#
_cell.length_a   1.000
_cell.length_b   1.000
_cell.length_c   1.000
_cell.angle_alpha   90.00
_cell.angle_beta   90.00
_cell.angle_gamma   90.00
#
_symmetry.space_group_name_H-M   'P 1'
#
loop_
_entity.id
_entity.type
_entity.pdbx_description
1 polymer ?
#
loop_
_entity_poly.entity_id
_entity_poly.type
_entity_poly.pdbx_seq_one_letter_code
_entity_poly.pdbx_strand_id
1 'polypeptide(L)'
;MARFRFELQAVLDLRERVERDRQIVVAELEAQRVALEDVIRQCQESLVQERATLRAMLEGSDLRAARQQYAVAGRLTSRAQRAVLELAGVHKRLEAARAALLEASRQRKAVELLRERRYEEWKHAQDKAEAAALDELAVMRAGVEVGFGPAGGEAA
;
A
#
# COMPACT_ATOMS: atom_id res chain seq x y z
N MET A 1 -35.12 -1.95 6.72
CA MET A 1 -34.00 -1.04 6.99
C MET A 1 -33.39 -0.58 5.68
N ALA A 2 -33.27 0.73 5.49
CA ALA A 2 -32.61 1.28 4.31
C ALA A 2 -31.12 0.87 4.29
N ARG A 3 -30.54 0.69 3.10
CA ARG A 3 -29.09 0.41 2.94
C ARG A 3 -28.39 1.67 2.45
N PHE A 4 -27.24 2.00 3.03
CA PHE A 4 -26.39 3.07 2.54
C PHE A 4 -25.83 2.73 1.15
N ARG A 5 -25.92 3.69 0.22
CA ARG A 5 -25.32 3.60 -1.11
C ARG A 5 -24.44 4.82 -1.32
N PHE A 6 -23.16 4.60 -1.58
CA PHE A 6 -22.22 5.68 -1.86
C PHE A 6 -22.15 5.95 -3.35
N GLU A 7 -22.49 7.17 -3.76
CA GLU A 7 -22.58 7.56 -5.18
C GLU A 7 -21.23 7.47 -5.91
N LEU A 8 -20.13 7.69 -5.19
CA LEU A 8 -18.77 7.66 -5.76
C LEU A 8 -18.06 6.31 -5.57
N GLN A 9 -18.80 5.22 -5.33
CA GLN A 9 -18.20 3.90 -5.14
C GLN A 9 -17.32 3.48 -6.33
N ALA A 10 -17.78 3.71 -7.57
CA ALA A 10 -16.99 3.42 -8.77
C ALA A 10 -15.68 4.21 -8.84
N VAL A 11 -15.67 5.44 -8.33
CA VAL A 11 -14.46 6.27 -8.26
C VAL A 11 -13.50 5.72 -7.21
N LEU A 12 -14.01 5.30 -6.04
CA LEU A 12 -13.20 4.68 -5.00
C LEU A 12 -12.53 3.40 -5.50
N ASP A 13 -13.29 2.52 -6.16
CA ASP A 13 -12.79 1.27 -6.73
C ASP A 13 -11.70 1.51 -7.79
N LEU A 14 -11.86 2.55 -8.62
CA LEU A 14 -10.85 2.94 -9.60
C LEU A 14 -9.57 3.43 -8.90
N ARG A 15 -9.69 4.27 -7.86
CA ARG A 15 -8.53 4.77 -7.11
C ARG A 15 -7.78 3.66 -6.39
N GLU A 16 -8.49 2.67 -5.86
CA GLU A 16 -7.88 1.46 -5.28
C GLU A 16 -7.09 0.65 -6.31
N ARG A 17 -7.62 0.49 -7.53
CA ARG A 17 -6.88 -0.17 -8.62
C ARG A 17 -5.62 0.60 -8.96
N VAL A 18 -5.72 1.91 -9.14
CA VAL A 18 -4.56 2.77 -9.44
C VAL A 18 -3.50 2.67 -8.34
N GLU A 19 -3.89 2.71 -7.07
CA GLU A 19 -2.95 2.54 -5.96
C GLU A 19 -2.27 1.16 -6.01
N ARG A 20 -3.02 0.08 -6.23
CA ARG A 20 -2.47 -1.27 -6.38
C ARG A 20 -1.48 -1.37 -7.53
N ASP A 21 -1.79 -0.77 -8.68
CA ASP A 21 -0.87 -0.75 -9.82
C ASP A 21 0.44 -0.05 -9.45
N ARG A 22 0.39 1.04 -8.69
CA ARG A 22 1.61 1.72 -8.20
C ARG A 22 2.37 0.92 -7.15
N GLN A 23 1.68 0.15 -6.31
CA GLN A 23 2.33 -0.78 -5.37
C GLN A 23 3.12 -1.86 -6.11
N ILE A 24 2.54 -2.42 -7.19
CA ILE A 24 3.21 -3.41 -8.04
C ILE A 24 4.49 -2.82 -8.65
N VAL A 25 4.42 -1.62 -9.23
CA VAL A 25 5.60 -0.95 -9.81
C VAL A 25 6.72 -0.75 -8.77
N VAL A 26 6.37 -0.32 -7.55
CA VAL A 26 7.35 -0.19 -6.46
C VAL A 26 7.95 -1.54 -6.11
N ALA A 27 7.14 -2.59 -5.99
CA ALA A 27 7.60 -3.94 -5.67
C ALA A 27 8.56 -4.50 -6.73
N GLU A 28 8.28 -4.30 -8.02
CA GLU A 28 9.16 -4.69 -9.11
C GLU A 28 10.51 -3.97 -9.07
N LEU A 29 10.51 -2.67 -8.76
CA LEU A 29 11.74 -1.89 -8.64
C LEU A 29 12.56 -2.28 -7.41
N GLU A 30 11.92 -2.59 -6.27
CA GLU A 30 12.59 -3.13 -5.09
C GLU A 30 13.21 -4.49 -5.38
N ALA A 31 12.50 -5.38 -6.09
CA ALA A 31 13.05 -6.67 -6.50
C ALA A 31 14.29 -6.50 -7.41
N GLN A 32 14.23 -5.57 -8.36
CA GLN A 32 15.39 -5.22 -9.20
C GLN A 32 16.55 -4.67 -8.37
N ARG A 33 16.27 -3.81 -7.39
CA ARG A 33 17.27 -3.24 -6.48
C ARG A 33 18.01 -4.35 -5.72
N VAL A 34 17.27 -5.25 -5.06
CA VAL A 34 17.83 -6.36 -4.29
C VAL A 34 18.67 -7.28 -5.18
N ALA A 35 18.17 -7.62 -6.38
CA ALA A 35 18.92 -8.46 -7.32
C ALA A 35 20.26 -7.82 -7.73
N LEU A 36 20.30 -6.51 -7.97
CA LEU A 36 21.53 -5.79 -8.29
C LEU A 36 22.50 -5.73 -7.10
N GLU A 37 21.99 -5.49 -5.88
CA GLU A 37 22.77 -5.52 -4.65
C GLU A 37 23.42 -6.90 -4.44
N ASP A 38 22.69 -7.98 -4.68
CA ASP A 38 23.22 -9.33 -4.59
C ASP A 38 24.28 -9.61 -5.66
N VAL A 39 24.10 -9.13 -6.90
CA VAL A 39 25.13 -9.22 -7.95
C VAL A 39 26.42 -8.49 -7.53
N ILE A 40 26.30 -7.30 -6.95
CA ILE A 40 27.45 -6.53 -6.47
C ILE A 40 28.16 -7.30 -5.36
N ARG A 41 27.41 -7.81 -4.38
CA ARG A 41 27.95 -8.60 -3.26
C ARG A 41 28.69 -9.84 -3.74
N GLN A 42 28.08 -10.63 -4.63
CA GLN A 42 28.70 -11.81 -5.22
C GLN A 42 29.99 -11.47 -5.96
N CYS A 43 30.00 -10.38 -6.76
CA CYS A 43 31.21 -9.95 -7.45
C CYS A 43 32.32 -9.56 -6.49
N GLN A 44 32.00 -8.89 -5.37
CA GLN A 44 32.96 -8.51 -4.34
C GLN A 44 33.54 -9.74 -3.62
N GLU A 45 32.69 -10.70 -3.24
CA GLU A 45 33.13 -11.96 -2.64
C GLU A 45 34.05 -12.75 -3.56
N SER A 46 33.67 -12.90 -4.84
CA SER A 46 34.52 -13.53 -5.85
C SER A 46 35.84 -12.77 -6.00
N LEU A 47 35.85 -11.44 -6.05
CA LEU A 47 37.09 -10.65 -6.16
C LEU A 47 38.05 -10.88 -4.98
N VAL A 48 37.53 -11.08 -3.76
CA VAL A 48 38.35 -11.40 -2.59
C VAL A 48 39.01 -12.77 -2.76
N GLN A 49 38.26 -13.77 -3.20
CA GLN A 49 38.78 -15.11 -3.50
C GLN A 49 39.84 -15.05 -4.61
N GLU A 50 39.56 -14.33 -5.70
CA GLU A 50 40.50 -14.23 -6.82
C GLU A 50 41.80 -13.52 -6.46
N ARG A 51 41.77 -12.54 -5.55
CA ARG A 51 42.99 -11.91 -5.04
C ARG A 51 43.84 -12.88 -4.23
N ALA A 52 43.22 -13.77 -3.45
CA ALA A 52 43.95 -14.80 -2.71
C ALA A 52 44.60 -15.82 -3.67
N THR A 53 43.84 -16.29 -4.66
CA THR A 53 44.33 -17.20 -5.71
C THR A 53 45.49 -16.60 -6.49
N LEU A 54 45.35 -15.34 -6.93
CA LEU A 54 46.40 -14.62 -7.66
C LEU A 54 47.69 -14.50 -6.84
N ARG A 55 47.59 -14.22 -5.54
CA ARG A 55 48.75 -14.13 -4.65
C ARG A 55 49.49 -15.46 -4.57
N ALA A 56 48.77 -16.57 -4.36
CA ALA A 56 49.37 -17.90 -4.32
C ALA A 56 50.05 -18.30 -5.64
N MET A 57 49.46 -17.95 -6.80
CA MET A 57 50.05 -18.21 -8.11
C MET A 57 51.33 -17.41 -8.36
N LEU A 58 51.37 -16.15 -7.89
CA LEU A 58 52.56 -15.31 -7.99
C LEU A 58 53.71 -15.82 -7.10
N GLU A 59 53.40 -16.32 -5.90
CA GLU A 59 54.37 -17.00 -5.03
C GLU A 59 54.91 -18.28 -5.68
N GLY A 60 54.07 -19.03 -6.40
CA GLY A 60 54.46 -20.20 -7.19
C GLY A 60 55.18 -19.89 -8.52
N SER A 61 55.41 -18.62 -8.86
CA SER A 61 56.04 -18.17 -10.13
C SER A 61 55.31 -18.58 -11.42
N ASP A 62 54.02 -18.96 -11.36
CA ASP A 62 53.22 -19.24 -12.57
C ASP A 62 52.62 -17.93 -13.12
N LEU A 63 53.45 -17.20 -13.86
CA LEU A 63 53.07 -15.92 -14.49
C LEU A 63 51.95 -16.06 -15.51
N ARG A 64 51.80 -17.22 -16.16
CA ARG A 64 50.77 -17.45 -17.18
C ARG A 64 49.41 -17.61 -16.51
N ALA A 65 49.32 -18.44 -15.47
CA ALA A 65 48.11 -18.60 -14.67
C ALA A 65 47.72 -17.28 -13.99
N ALA A 66 48.70 -16.55 -13.42
CA ALA A 66 48.46 -15.25 -12.81
C ALA A 66 47.86 -14.22 -13.80
N ARG A 67 48.35 -14.18 -15.05
CA ARG A 67 47.81 -13.30 -16.09
C ARG A 67 46.37 -13.66 -16.47
N GLN A 68 46.06 -14.95 -16.56
CA GLN A 68 44.68 -15.40 -16.83
C GLN A 68 43.74 -15.02 -15.68
N GLN A 69 44.20 -15.17 -14.43
CA GLN A 69 43.42 -14.83 -13.25
C GLN A 69 43.14 -13.33 -13.13
N TYR A 70 44.12 -12.50 -13.48
CA TYR A 70 43.93 -11.05 -13.55
C TYR A 70 42.81 -10.66 -14.53
N ALA A 71 42.71 -11.33 -15.69
CA ALA A 71 41.64 -11.08 -16.64
C ALA A 71 40.26 -11.50 -16.10
N VAL A 72 40.18 -12.55 -15.28
CA VAL A 72 38.95 -12.94 -14.57
C VAL A 72 38.54 -11.85 -13.58
N ALA A 73 39.48 -11.38 -12.75
CA ALA A 73 39.22 -10.29 -11.80
C ALA A 73 38.74 -9.02 -12.50
N GLY A 74 39.36 -8.63 -13.63
CA GLY A 74 38.92 -7.47 -14.42
C GLY A 74 37.48 -7.58 -14.94
N ARG A 75 37.04 -8.79 -15.32
CA ARG A 75 35.64 -9.05 -15.72
C ARG A 75 34.67 -8.91 -14.55
N LEU A 76 35.03 -9.42 -13.37
CA LEU A 76 34.23 -9.27 -12.15
C LEU A 76 34.10 -7.80 -11.73
N THR A 77 35.20 -7.04 -11.76
CA THR A 77 35.18 -5.59 -11.48
C THR A 77 34.27 -4.84 -12.46
N SER A 78 34.39 -5.15 -13.76
CA SER A 78 33.54 -4.52 -14.79
C SER A 78 32.06 -4.85 -14.59
N ARG A 79 31.72 -6.08 -14.19
CA ARG A 79 30.36 -6.49 -13.89
C ARG A 79 29.80 -5.75 -12.67
N ALA A 80 30.58 -5.66 -11.59
CA ALA A 80 30.19 -4.91 -10.39
C ALA A 80 29.93 -3.42 -10.70
N GLN A 81 30.82 -2.78 -11.48
CA GLN A 81 30.66 -1.38 -11.88
C GLN A 81 29.37 -1.15 -12.69
N ARG A 82 29.05 -2.03 -13.64
CA ARG A 82 27.78 -1.95 -14.39
C ARG A 82 26.57 -2.08 -13.47
N ALA A 83 26.59 -3.07 -12.57
CA ALA A 83 25.51 -3.27 -11.61
C ALA A 83 25.31 -2.05 -10.68
N VAL A 84 26.38 -1.38 -10.27
CA VAL A 84 26.30 -0.13 -9.49
C VAL A 84 25.65 1.01 -10.28
N LEU A 85 26.00 1.18 -11.56
CA LEU A 85 25.39 2.20 -12.42
C LEU A 85 23.90 1.93 -12.64
N GLU A 86 23.54 0.66 -12.89
CA GLU A 86 22.15 0.24 -13.02
C GLU A 86 21.37 0.46 -11.71
N LEU A 87 21.98 0.16 -10.56
CA LEU A 87 21.40 0.35 -9.24
C LEU A 87 21.09 1.83 -8.97
N ALA A 88 21.99 2.75 -9.34
CA ALA A 88 21.73 4.18 -9.26
C ALA A 88 20.50 4.60 -10.11
N GLY A 89 20.35 3.99 -11.29
CA GLY A 89 19.17 4.18 -12.14
C GLY A 89 17.88 3.60 -11.55
N VAL A 90 17.95 2.44 -10.88
CA VAL A 90 16.83 1.85 -10.14
C VAL A 90 16.42 2.76 -8.99
N HIS A 91 17.36 3.25 -8.16
CA HIS A 91 17.04 4.13 -7.04
C HIS A 91 16.28 5.38 -7.49
N LYS A 92 16.71 6.05 -8.57
CA LYS A 92 15.99 7.22 -9.11
C LYS A 92 14.55 6.88 -9.52
N ARG A 93 14.35 5.74 -10.21
CA ARG A 93 13.00 5.28 -10.60
C ARG A 93 12.15 4.92 -9.40
N LEU A 94 12.77 4.33 -8.37
CA LEU A 94 12.12 3.89 -7.15
C LEU A 94 11.62 5.08 -6.32
N GLU A 95 12.41 6.14 -6.19
CA GLU A 95 11.97 7.39 -5.56
C GLU A 95 10.77 8.01 -6.30
N ALA A 96 10.82 8.06 -7.63
CA ALA A 96 9.69 8.53 -8.43
C ALA A 96 8.45 7.64 -8.25
N ALA A 97 8.60 6.32 -8.23
CA ALA A 97 7.51 5.37 -8.05
C ALA A 97 6.88 5.49 -6.66
N ARG A 98 7.68 5.65 -5.60
CA ARG A 98 7.22 5.88 -4.22
C ARG A 98 6.43 7.18 -4.11
N ALA A 99 6.90 8.27 -4.71
CA ALA A 99 6.16 9.53 -4.75
C ALA A 99 4.82 9.38 -5.47
N ALA A 100 4.81 8.63 -6.57
CA ALA A 100 3.60 8.37 -7.35
C ALA A 100 2.59 7.46 -6.62
N LEU A 101 3.08 6.51 -5.83
CA LEU A 101 2.26 5.68 -4.92
C LEU A 101 1.67 6.54 -3.80
N LEU A 102 2.48 7.38 -3.17
CA LEU A 102 2.00 8.27 -2.10
C LEU A 102 0.86 9.16 -2.58
N GLU A 103 0.98 9.73 -3.78
CA GLU A 103 -0.08 10.55 -4.37
C GLU A 103 -1.35 9.72 -4.67
N ALA A 104 -1.22 8.52 -5.21
CA ALA A 104 -2.36 7.61 -5.41
C ALA A 104 -3.07 7.27 -4.09
N SER A 105 -2.30 6.98 -3.03
CA SER A 105 -2.83 6.72 -1.69
C SER A 105 -3.56 7.95 -1.12
N ARG A 106 -3.03 9.16 -1.31
CA ARG A 106 -3.70 10.41 -0.89
C ARG A 106 -5.04 10.58 -1.59
N GLN A 107 -5.08 10.34 -2.91
CA GLN A 107 -6.29 10.47 -3.71
C GLN A 107 -7.36 9.43 -3.32
N ARG A 108 -6.97 8.18 -3.04
CA ARG A 108 -7.90 7.17 -2.52
C ARG A 108 -8.47 7.60 -1.17
N LYS A 109 -7.60 7.97 -0.22
CA LYS A 109 -7.99 8.38 1.13
C LYS A 109 -8.93 9.58 1.13
N ALA A 110 -8.78 10.51 0.21
CA ALA A 110 -9.69 11.64 0.07
C ALA A 110 -11.13 11.18 -0.23
N VAL A 111 -11.30 10.20 -1.13
CA VAL A 111 -12.63 9.65 -1.48
C VAL A 111 -13.17 8.77 -0.36
N GLU A 112 -12.31 8.02 0.32
CA GLU A 112 -12.67 7.21 1.50
C GLU A 112 -13.21 8.09 2.63
N LEU A 113 -12.55 9.21 2.94
CA LEU A 113 -13.04 10.17 3.93
C LEU A 113 -14.40 10.79 3.55
N LEU A 114 -14.62 11.04 2.26
CA LEU A 114 -15.94 11.49 1.79
C LEU A 114 -17.01 10.42 2.00
N ARG A 115 -16.68 9.15 1.77
CA ARG A 115 -17.60 8.02 2.01
C ARG A 115 -17.96 7.91 3.49
N GLU A 116 -16.99 8.02 4.37
CA GLU A 116 -17.19 7.97 5.83
C GLU A 116 -18.13 9.07 6.30
N ARG A 117 -17.88 10.33 5.90
CA ARG A 117 -18.76 11.46 6.23
C ARG A 117 -20.18 11.27 5.74
N ARG A 118 -20.36 10.82 4.49
CA ARG A 118 -21.69 10.54 3.93
C ARG A 118 -22.40 9.41 4.66
N TYR A 119 -21.65 8.42 5.12
CA TYR A 119 -22.20 7.32 5.91
C TYR A 119 -22.67 7.79 7.27
N GLU A 120 -21.90 8.65 7.95
CA GLU A 120 -22.29 9.26 9.22
C GLU A 120 -23.54 10.13 9.08
N GLU A 121 -23.60 11.00 8.06
CA GLU A 121 -24.78 11.82 7.74
C GLU A 121 -26.02 10.94 7.53
N TRP A 122 -25.89 9.88 6.72
CA TRP A 122 -26.97 8.95 6.46
C TRP A 122 -27.44 8.24 7.72
N LYS A 123 -26.51 7.78 8.57
CA LYS A 123 -26.81 7.12 9.84
C LYS A 123 -27.57 8.05 10.77
N HIS A 124 -27.10 9.28 10.96
CA HIS A 124 -27.80 10.28 11.77
C HIS A 124 -29.21 10.58 11.26
N ALA A 125 -29.40 10.61 9.94
CA ALA A 125 -30.72 10.78 9.34
C ALA A 125 -31.65 9.57 9.60
N GLN A 126 -31.12 8.35 9.55
CA GLN A 126 -31.89 7.14 9.91
C GLN A 126 -32.27 7.16 11.39
N ASP A 127 -31.32 7.40 12.29
CA ASP A 127 -31.56 7.45 13.74
C ASP A 127 -32.64 8.50 14.09
N LYS A 128 -32.59 9.67 13.44
CA LYS A 128 -33.59 10.72 13.62
C LYS A 128 -34.97 10.32 13.10
N ALA A 129 -35.04 9.65 11.96
CA ALA A 129 -36.30 9.18 11.38
C ALA A 129 -36.93 8.06 12.22
N GLU A 130 -36.11 7.15 12.74
CA GLU A 130 -36.56 6.09 13.65
C GLU A 130 -37.06 6.67 14.98
N ALA A 131 -36.34 7.63 15.57
CA ALA A 131 -36.80 8.33 16.78
C ALA A 131 -38.14 9.04 16.56
N ALA A 132 -38.31 9.77 15.44
CA ALA A 132 -39.57 10.43 15.11
C ALA A 132 -40.74 9.44 14.96
N ALA A 133 -40.51 8.30 14.31
CA ALA A 133 -41.52 7.24 14.18
C ALA A 133 -41.91 6.63 15.54
N LEU A 134 -40.96 6.47 16.46
CA LEU A 134 -41.23 5.99 17.81
C LEU A 134 -42.04 7.02 18.63
N ASP A 135 -41.71 8.30 18.51
CA ASP A 135 -42.45 9.39 19.17
C ASP A 135 -43.89 9.47 18.66
N GLU A 136 -44.11 9.35 17.34
CA GLU A 136 -45.45 9.30 16.75
C GLU A 136 -46.28 8.11 17.28
N LEU A 137 -45.68 6.93 17.37
CA LEU A 137 -46.33 5.75 17.95
C LEU A 137 -46.67 5.94 19.44
N ALA A 138 -45.80 6.60 20.20
CA ALA A 138 -46.03 6.91 21.60
C ALA A 138 -47.19 7.91 21.78
N VAL A 139 -47.25 8.96 20.95
CA VAL A 139 -48.35 9.93 20.95
C VAL A 139 -49.68 9.27 20.55
N MET A 140 -49.69 8.42 19.51
CA MET A 140 -50.90 7.68 19.13
C MET A 140 -51.38 6.75 20.25
N ARG A 141 -50.48 6.04 20.92
CA ARG A 141 -50.82 5.18 22.06
C ARG A 141 -51.36 5.97 23.25
N ALA A 142 -50.72 7.08 23.63
CA ALA A 142 -51.18 7.95 24.70
C ALA A 142 -52.55 8.58 24.38
N GLY A 143 -52.79 8.97 23.12
CA GLY A 143 -54.09 9.47 22.68
C GLY A 143 -55.21 8.43 22.78
N VAL A 144 -54.91 7.15 22.55
CA VAL A 144 -55.87 6.04 22.74
C VAL A 144 -56.18 5.80 24.22
N GLU A 145 -55.20 5.88 25.12
CA GLU A 145 -55.43 5.74 26.57
C GLU A 145 -56.23 6.89 27.16
N VAL A 146 -56.00 8.13 26.72
CA VAL A 146 -56.77 9.30 27.20
C VAL A 146 -58.20 9.32 26.63
N GLY A 147 -58.43 8.75 25.44
CA GLY A 147 -59.76 8.57 24.85
C GLY A 147 -60.61 7.48 25.52
N PHE A 148 -60.03 6.67 26.40
CA PHE A 148 -60.70 5.58 27.13
C PHE A 148 -60.57 5.75 28.65
N GLY A 149 -60.58 7.00 29.14
CA GLY A 149 -60.79 7.29 30.56
C GLY A 149 -62.23 6.92 30.97
N PRO A 150 -62.45 6.28 32.14
CA PRO A 150 -63.74 5.71 32.50
C PRO A 150 -64.80 6.82 32.67
N ALA A 151 -65.73 6.89 31.72
CA ALA A 151 -67.02 7.53 31.94
C ALA A 151 -67.87 6.61 32.82
N GLY A 152 -67.85 6.82 34.13
CA GLY A 152 -68.83 6.21 35.03
C GLY A 152 -68.39 6.14 36.49
N GLY A 153 -69.02 6.94 37.36
CA GLY A 153 -69.02 6.63 38.79
C GLY A 153 -69.26 7.74 39.81
N GLU A 154 -69.96 8.84 39.49
CA GLU A 154 -70.59 9.69 40.52
C GLU A 154 -72.10 9.74 40.26
N ALA A 155 -72.89 9.06 41.10
CA ALA A 155 -74.25 9.45 41.47
C ALA A 155 -74.83 8.49 42.54
N ALA A 156 -75.12 9.08 43.71
CA ALA A 156 -76.10 8.72 44.74
C ALA A 156 -75.99 7.38 45.48
#